data_AF-A0A1F5BGP4-F1
#
_entry.id   AF-A0A1F5BGP4-F1
#
_cell.length_a   1.000
_cell.length_b   1.000
_cell.length_c   1.000
_cell.angle_alpha   90.00
_cell.angle_beta   90.00
_cell.angle_gamma   90.00
#
_symmetry.space_group_name_H-M   'P 1'
#
loop_
_entity.id
_entity.type
_entity.pdbx_description
1 polymer ?
#
loop_
_entity_poly.entity_id
_entity_poly.type
_entity_poly.pdbx_seq_one_letter_code
_entity_poly.pdbx_strand_id
1 'polypeptide(L)'
;MDTLVLDIETQNSFFDVGGKQNLALLKVSVVGVYSYDANGFFTFEEPELAELERMISGAARIVGFNIKKFDMPVLAKYFSCAVDKIPVFDILEEVSNVCGFRIGLNSLAESTLGEGKSGHGLEAIELFRQGRMEDLKKYCLDDVRLTRDLYEYGLKNGRLIISSRDGRKYPIEVNWQRALAAADTQENNLRLF
;
A
#
# COMPACT_ATOMS: atom_id res chain seq x y z
N MET A 1 5.44 9.35 -16.26
CA MET A 1 4.40 9.48 -15.23
C MET A 1 4.82 8.53 -14.13
N ASP A 2 4.89 9.04 -12.91
CA ASP A 2 5.50 8.36 -11.77
C ASP A 2 4.72 7.10 -11.37
N THR A 3 5.40 6.13 -10.77
CA THR A 3 4.74 5.10 -9.98
C THR A 3 4.96 5.43 -8.53
N LEU A 4 3.90 5.46 -7.74
CA LEU A 4 3.99 5.70 -6.31
C LEU A 4 3.74 4.39 -5.55
N VAL A 5 4.47 4.16 -4.47
CA VAL A 5 4.13 3.13 -3.48
C VAL A 5 3.66 3.84 -2.24
N LEU A 6 2.51 3.48 -1.67
CA LEU A 6 2.01 4.12 -0.46
C LEU A 6 1.40 3.14 0.53
N ASP A 7 1.37 3.61 1.78
CA ASP A 7 0.68 3.02 2.92
C ASP A 7 0.18 4.16 3.84
N ILE A 8 -0.88 3.93 4.61
CA ILE A 8 -1.42 4.91 5.56
C ILE A 8 -1.47 4.37 6.98
N GLU A 9 -1.36 5.28 7.93
CA GLU A 9 -1.73 5.05 9.33
C GLU A 9 -2.92 5.91 9.72
N THR A 10 -3.70 5.45 10.71
CA THR A 10 -4.90 6.15 11.18
C THR A 10 -4.75 6.70 12.60
N GLN A 11 -5.49 7.75 12.90
CA GLN A 11 -5.56 8.38 14.23
C GLN A 11 -6.43 7.57 15.21
N ASN A 12 -7.41 6.86 14.65
CA ASN A 12 -8.44 6.12 15.36
C ASN A 12 -8.58 4.70 14.83
N SER A 13 -9.08 3.81 15.67
CA SER A 13 -9.25 2.38 15.38
C SER A 13 -10.61 2.08 14.78
N PHE A 14 -10.78 0.86 14.24
CA PHE A 14 -12.09 0.35 13.86
C PHE A 14 -13.08 0.34 15.03
N PHE A 15 -12.62 0.12 16.26
CA PHE A 15 -13.47 0.15 17.44
C PHE A 15 -14.03 1.56 17.67
N ASP A 16 -13.18 2.59 17.55
CA ASP A 16 -13.56 3.99 17.75
C ASP A 16 -14.62 4.47 16.75
N VAL A 17 -14.65 3.89 15.54
CA VAL A 17 -15.62 4.22 14.49
C VAL A 17 -16.81 3.27 14.41
N GLY A 18 -16.92 2.29 15.32
CA GLY A 18 -18.04 1.34 15.34
C GLY A 18 -17.97 0.22 14.30
N GLY A 19 -16.78 -0.08 13.76
CA GLY A 19 -16.50 -1.24 12.92
C GLY A 19 -15.89 -0.93 11.55
N LYS A 20 -15.44 -1.99 10.87
CA LYS A 20 -14.74 -1.90 9.56
C LYS A 20 -15.60 -1.34 8.42
N GLN A 21 -16.92 -1.39 8.56
CA GLN A 21 -17.86 -0.83 7.58
C GLN A 21 -17.82 0.71 7.54
N ASN A 22 -17.25 1.36 8.55
CA ASN A 22 -17.23 2.82 8.71
C ASN A 22 -15.88 3.44 8.34
N LEU A 23 -15.23 2.96 7.26
CA LEU A 23 -13.90 3.45 6.84
C LEU A 23 -13.84 4.97 6.66
N ALA A 24 -14.90 5.60 6.17
CA ALA A 24 -14.98 7.04 5.99
C ALA A 24 -14.82 7.86 7.29
N LEU A 25 -15.06 7.24 8.45
CA LEU A 25 -14.89 7.86 9.77
C LEU A 25 -13.46 7.77 10.30
N LEU A 26 -12.61 6.92 9.71
CA LEU A 26 -11.19 6.84 10.07
C LEU A 26 -10.48 8.10 9.58
N LYS A 27 -9.61 8.68 10.42
CA LYS A 27 -8.77 9.82 10.06
C LYS A 27 -7.34 9.36 9.84
N VAL A 28 -6.69 9.93 8.84
CA VAL A 28 -5.27 9.65 8.54
C VAL A 28 -4.40 10.35 9.57
N SER A 29 -3.42 9.64 10.14
CA SER A 29 -2.36 10.25 10.95
C SER A 29 -1.16 10.61 10.08
N VAL A 30 -0.67 9.66 9.28
CA VAL A 30 0.40 9.86 8.31
C VAL A 30 0.20 8.96 7.09
N VAL A 31 0.67 9.43 5.94
CA VAL A 31 0.84 8.64 4.71
C VAL A 31 2.33 8.57 4.41
N GLY A 32 2.84 7.35 4.21
CA GLY A 32 4.17 7.12 3.68
C GLY A 32 4.11 6.93 2.17
N VAL A 33 5.07 7.48 1.44
CA VAL A 33 5.15 7.36 -0.02
C VAL A 33 6.57 7.08 -0.45
N TYR A 34 6.76 6.19 -1.43
CA TYR A 34 7.96 6.12 -2.26
C TYR A 34 7.62 6.53 -3.68
N SER A 35 8.42 7.42 -4.26
CA SER A 35 8.34 7.84 -5.66
C SER A 35 9.48 7.23 -6.46
N TYR A 36 9.15 6.56 -7.57
CA TYR A 36 10.17 6.04 -8.49
C TYR A 36 10.83 7.17 -9.28
N ASP A 37 10.08 8.20 -9.70
CA ASP A 37 10.62 9.34 -10.44
C ASP A 37 11.60 10.18 -9.58
N ALA A 38 11.26 10.42 -8.31
CA ALA A 38 12.12 11.15 -7.37
C ALA A 38 13.16 10.25 -6.68
N ASN A 39 13.05 8.94 -6.81
CA ASN A 39 13.85 7.93 -6.11
C ASN A 39 13.99 8.23 -4.61
N GLY A 40 12.87 8.46 -3.93
CA GLY A 40 12.85 8.97 -2.56
C GLY A 40 11.60 8.61 -1.79
N PHE A 41 11.75 8.60 -0.46
CA PHE A 41 10.66 8.42 0.48
C PHE A 41 10.16 9.77 1.02
N PHE A 42 8.85 9.88 1.19
CA PHE A 42 8.16 11.08 1.65
C PHE A 42 7.10 10.68 2.68
N THR A 43 6.77 11.59 3.59
CA THR A 43 5.67 11.43 4.53
C THR A 43 4.78 12.65 4.50
N PHE A 44 3.47 12.44 4.62
CA PHE A 44 2.48 13.50 4.68
C PHE A 44 1.57 13.27 5.89
N GLU A 45 1.50 14.24 6.80
CA GLU A 45 0.53 14.26 7.88
C GLU A 45 -0.84 14.75 7.39
N GLU A 46 -1.89 14.62 8.19
CA GLU A 46 -3.26 15.01 7.82
C GLU A 46 -3.38 16.43 7.19
N PRO A 47 -2.70 17.48 7.70
CA PRO A 47 -2.75 18.81 7.10
C PRO A 47 -2.09 18.91 5.72
N GLU A 48 -1.23 17.95 5.37
CA GLU A 48 -0.40 17.94 4.16
C GLU A 48 -1.04 17.10 3.04
N LEU A 49 -2.22 16.51 3.25
CA LEU A 49 -2.87 15.62 2.27
C LEU A 49 -3.27 16.32 0.96
N ALA A 50 -3.44 17.64 0.97
CA ALA A 50 -3.62 18.42 -0.25
C ALA A 50 -2.36 18.45 -1.13
N GLU A 51 -1.17 18.29 -0.55
CA GLU A 51 0.08 18.13 -1.30
C GLU A 51 0.21 16.71 -1.85
N LEU A 52 -0.12 15.71 -1.04
CA LEU A 52 -0.20 14.32 -1.48
C LEU A 52 -1.16 14.16 -2.69
N GLU A 53 -2.33 14.81 -2.67
CA GLU A 53 -3.28 14.76 -3.78
C GLU A 53 -2.65 15.25 -5.09
N ARG A 54 -1.84 16.32 -5.04
CA ARG A 54 -1.13 16.83 -6.23
C ARG A 54 -0.12 15.82 -6.75
N MET A 55 0.60 15.15 -5.86
CA MET A 55 1.57 14.12 -6.21
C MET A 55 0.89 12.91 -6.86
N ILE A 56 -0.20 12.44 -6.26
CA ILE A 56 -1.00 11.32 -6.77
C ILE A 56 -1.66 11.63 -8.12
N SER A 57 -2.16 12.86 -8.30
CA SER A 57 -2.85 13.26 -9.54
C SER A 57 -1.94 13.22 -10.78
N GLY A 58 -0.61 13.29 -10.60
CA GLY A 58 0.38 13.18 -11.67
C GLY A 58 0.94 11.77 -11.87
N ALA A 59 0.60 10.81 -11.00
CA ALA A 59 1.11 9.46 -11.05
C ALA A 59 0.41 8.63 -12.14
N ALA A 60 1.17 7.77 -12.81
CA ALA A 60 0.59 6.73 -13.66
C ALA A 60 -0.14 5.69 -12.82
N ARG A 61 0.36 5.41 -11.62
CA ARG A 61 -0.16 4.34 -10.78
C ARG A 61 0.24 4.51 -9.32
N ILE A 62 -0.62 4.01 -8.44
CA ILE A 62 -0.31 3.75 -7.04
C ILE A 62 -0.17 2.24 -6.82
N VAL A 63 0.86 1.83 -6.09
CA VAL A 63 1.10 0.48 -5.60
C VAL A 63 0.89 0.49 -4.09
N GLY A 64 0.22 -0.52 -3.56
CA GLY A 64 0.05 -0.66 -2.12
C GLY A 64 -0.31 -2.08 -1.70
N PHE A 65 -0.55 -2.28 -0.40
CA PHE A 65 -0.89 -3.58 0.17
C PHE A 65 -2.27 -3.54 0.84
N ASN A 66 -3.28 -4.22 0.28
CA ASN A 66 -4.69 -4.07 0.66
C ASN A 66 -5.26 -2.65 0.43
N ILE A 67 -4.55 -1.86 -0.36
CA ILE A 67 -4.77 -0.43 -0.59
C ILE A 67 -6.13 -0.12 -1.22
N LYS A 68 -6.66 -1.00 -2.09
CA LYS A 68 -7.98 -0.79 -2.73
C LYS A 68 -9.11 -0.89 -1.73
N LYS A 69 -8.95 -1.71 -0.70
CA LYS A 69 -10.00 -2.04 0.28
C LYS A 69 -9.87 -1.26 1.59
N PHE A 70 -8.82 -0.45 1.75
CA PHE A 70 -8.57 0.27 2.99
C PHE A 70 -8.10 1.69 2.73
N ASP A 71 -6.88 1.87 2.26
CA ASP A 71 -6.19 3.16 2.17
C ASP A 71 -6.92 4.13 1.24
N MET A 72 -7.21 3.72 0.00
CA MET A 72 -7.90 4.59 -0.98
C MET A 72 -9.30 5.00 -0.49
N PRO A 73 -10.15 4.10 0.06
CA PRO A 73 -11.39 4.49 0.72
C PRO A 73 -11.23 5.48 1.88
N VAL A 74 -10.17 5.38 2.68
CA VAL A 74 -9.92 6.32 3.79
C VAL A 74 -9.42 7.67 3.27
N LEU A 75 -8.56 7.68 2.24
CA LEU A 75 -8.06 8.88 1.57
C LEU A 75 -9.15 9.63 0.78
N ALA A 76 -10.20 8.93 0.33
CA ALA A 76 -11.26 9.47 -0.52
C ALA A 76 -11.88 10.78 0.02
N LYS A 77 -12.01 10.93 1.34
CA LYS A 77 -12.61 12.12 1.95
C LYS A 77 -11.67 13.34 1.99
N TYR A 78 -10.38 13.13 1.77
CA TYR A 78 -9.36 14.17 1.77
C TYR A 78 -9.06 14.70 0.38
N PHE A 79 -9.42 13.97 -0.67
CA PHE A 79 -9.13 14.34 -2.05
C PHE A 79 -10.37 14.91 -2.74
N SER A 80 -10.15 15.90 -3.58
CA SER A 80 -11.14 16.44 -4.50
C SER A 80 -11.33 15.54 -5.74
N CYS A 81 -10.29 14.79 -6.11
CA CYS A 81 -10.33 13.85 -7.21
C CYS A 81 -11.06 12.55 -6.85
N ALA A 82 -11.64 11.91 -7.87
CA ALA A 82 -12.32 10.64 -7.71
C ALA A 82 -11.28 9.51 -7.56
N VAL A 83 -11.05 9.04 -6.32
CA VAL A 83 -9.99 8.07 -6.00
C VAL A 83 -10.14 6.72 -6.71
N ASP A 84 -11.36 6.37 -7.09
CA ASP A 84 -11.72 5.19 -7.85
C ASP A 84 -11.21 5.23 -9.31
N LYS A 85 -10.87 6.42 -9.80
CA LYS A 85 -10.28 6.60 -11.14
C LYS A 85 -8.75 6.53 -11.15
N ILE A 86 -8.11 6.53 -9.98
CA ILE A 86 -6.65 6.43 -9.91
C ILE A 86 -6.26 4.97 -10.19
N PRO A 87 -5.33 4.68 -11.12
CA PRO A 87 -4.87 3.32 -11.32
C PRO A 87 -4.15 2.78 -10.08
N VAL A 88 -4.63 1.66 -9.56
CA VAL A 88 -4.08 1.05 -8.33
C VAL A 88 -3.68 -0.41 -8.56
N PHE A 89 -2.47 -0.74 -8.14
CA PHE A 89 -1.96 -2.11 -8.03
C PHE A 89 -1.94 -2.53 -6.57
N ASP A 90 -2.74 -3.54 -6.22
CA ASP A 90 -2.86 -4.04 -4.84
C ASP A 90 -2.19 -5.42 -4.74
N ILE A 91 -1.04 -5.47 -4.07
CA ILE A 91 -0.26 -6.70 -3.94
C ILE A 91 -1.07 -7.81 -3.24
N LEU A 92 -1.88 -7.45 -2.24
CA LEU A 92 -2.66 -8.44 -1.51
C LEU A 92 -3.76 -9.03 -2.39
N GLU A 93 -4.40 -8.21 -3.23
CA GLU A 93 -5.38 -8.69 -4.20
C GLU A 93 -4.73 -9.68 -5.17
N GLU A 94 -3.60 -9.31 -5.79
CA GLU A 94 -2.89 -10.15 -6.75
C GLU A 94 -2.46 -11.49 -6.13
N VAL A 95 -1.87 -11.45 -4.93
CA VAL A 95 -1.46 -12.67 -4.21
C VAL A 95 -2.67 -13.51 -3.82
N SER A 96 -3.76 -12.88 -3.35
CA SER A 96 -4.97 -13.60 -2.95
C SER A 96 -5.64 -14.29 -4.15
N ASN A 97 -5.59 -13.68 -5.33
CA ASN A 97 -6.13 -14.26 -6.57
C ASN A 97 -5.38 -15.54 -6.97
N VAL A 98 -4.08 -15.62 -6.70
CA VAL A 98 -3.25 -16.81 -6.97
C VAL A 98 -3.44 -17.87 -5.88
N CYS A 99 -3.40 -17.48 -4.62
CA CYS A 99 -3.40 -18.41 -3.49
C CYS A 99 -4.79 -18.90 -3.07
N GLY A 100 -5.85 -18.13 -3.36
CA GLY A 100 -7.20 -18.35 -2.83
C GLY A 100 -7.39 -17.93 -1.37
N PHE A 101 -6.38 -17.31 -0.74
CA PHE A 101 -6.45 -16.79 0.63
C PHE A 101 -5.52 -15.58 0.81
N ARG A 102 -5.78 -14.80 1.87
CA ARG A 102 -5.03 -13.59 2.20
C ARG A 102 -3.75 -13.93 2.98
N ILE A 103 -2.68 -13.19 2.69
CA ILE A 103 -1.38 -13.28 3.37
C ILE A 103 -1.02 -11.88 3.86
N GLY A 104 -0.53 -11.72 5.09
CA GLY A 104 -0.15 -10.41 5.61
C GLY A 104 1.18 -9.92 5.03
N LEU A 105 1.37 -8.59 4.95
CA LEU A 105 2.57 -7.94 4.42
C LEU A 105 3.86 -8.52 5.04
N ASN A 106 3.94 -8.53 6.37
CA ASN A 106 5.12 -9.02 7.08
C ASN A 106 5.44 -10.48 6.74
N SER A 107 4.44 -11.36 6.74
CA SER A 107 4.62 -12.79 6.44
C SER A 107 5.09 -13.01 5.00
N LEU A 108 4.57 -12.22 4.05
CA LEU A 108 4.97 -12.29 2.65
C LEU A 108 6.39 -11.75 2.44
N ALA A 109 6.73 -10.63 3.09
CA ALA A 109 8.05 -10.03 3.07
C ALA A 109 9.11 -10.97 3.67
N GLU A 110 8.88 -11.53 4.87
CA GLU A 110 9.81 -12.46 5.52
C GLU A 110 10.03 -13.73 4.68
N SER A 111 8.98 -14.17 3.99
CA SER A 111 9.04 -15.36 3.16
C SER A 111 9.81 -15.11 1.88
N THR A 112 9.58 -13.97 1.22
CA THR A 112 10.11 -13.62 -0.11
C THR A 112 11.47 -12.93 -0.06
N LEU A 113 11.60 -11.91 0.78
CA LEU A 113 12.77 -11.03 0.85
C LEU A 113 13.77 -11.50 1.93
N GLY A 114 13.30 -12.30 2.89
CA GLY A 114 14.09 -12.65 4.09
C GLY A 114 14.18 -11.51 5.10
N GLU A 115 13.42 -10.43 4.87
CA GLU A 115 13.31 -9.26 5.73
C GLU A 115 11.86 -9.14 6.23
N GLY A 116 11.69 -8.71 7.47
CA GLY A 116 10.39 -8.40 8.05
C GLY A 116 10.37 -6.97 8.58
N LYS A 117 9.28 -6.60 9.24
CA LYS A 117 9.18 -5.34 9.98
C LYS A 117 10.32 -5.23 10.98
N SER A 118 10.96 -4.06 10.98
CA SER A 118 12.13 -3.75 11.82
C SER A 118 11.78 -3.59 13.31
N GLY A 119 10.51 -3.42 13.66
CA GLY A 119 10.03 -3.10 15.01
C GLY A 119 9.12 -4.15 15.65
N HIS A 120 9.07 -4.13 16.98
CA HIS A 120 8.01 -4.81 17.74
C HIS A 120 6.69 -4.07 17.53
N GLY A 121 5.59 -4.80 17.31
CA GLY A 121 4.26 -4.29 16.96
C GLY A 121 3.61 -3.41 18.03
N LEU A 122 4.21 -2.25 18.31
CA LEU A 122 3.49 -1.10 18.84
C LEU A 122 2.44 -0.75 17.80
N GLU A 123 1.18 -0.75 18.22
CA GLU A 123 0.06 -0.39 17.37
C GLU A 123 0.24 1.07 16.92
N ALA A 124 0.21 1.35 15.62
CA ALA A 124 0.46 2.69 15.07
C ALA A 124 -0.41 3.79 15.72
N ILE A 125 -1.64 3.42 16.09
CA ILE A 125 -2.58 4.28 16.82
C ILE A 125 -2.02 4.69 18.20
N GLU A 126 -1.29 3.81 18.88
CA GLU A 126 -0.66 4.11 20.17
C GLU A 126 0.51 5.09 20.01
N LEU A 127 1.33 4.94 18.96
CA LEU A 127 2.36 5.94 18.64
C LEU A 127 1.75 7.32 18.39
N PHE A 128 0.63 7.38 17.66
CA PHE A 128 -0.11 8.61 17.43
C PHE A 128 -0.65 9.22 18.74
N ARG A 129 -1.30 8.41 19.60
CA ARG A 129 -1.83 8.86 20.90
C ARG A 129 -0.76 9.40 21.83
N GLN A 130 0.45 8.85 21.76
CA GLN A 130 1.61 9.31 22.53
C GLN A 130 2.33 10.53 21.91
N GLY A 131 1.90 11.01 20.74
CA GLY A 131 2.56 12.09 20.01
C GLY A 131 3.92 11.72 19.43
N ARG A 132 4.23 10.41 19.30
CA ARG A 132 5.50 9.89 18.79
C ARG A 132 5.52 9.85 17.26
N MET A 133 5.31 11.01 16.64
CA MET A 133 5.12 11.13 15.19
C MET A 133 6.33 10.68 14.37
N GLU A 134 7.55 10.92 14.85
CA GLU A 134 8.76 10.46 14.13
C GLU A 134 8.90 8.93 14.10
N ASP A 135 8.45 8.24 15.14
CA ASP A 135 8.43 6.78 15.17
C ASP A 135 7.31 6.24 14.28
N LEU A 136 6.16 6.90 14.28
CA LEU A 136 5.02 6.57 13.41
C LEU A 136 5.37 6.74 11.92
N LYS A 137 6.04 7.84 11.56
CA LYS A 137 6.57 8.08 10.21
C LYS A 137 7.53 6.96 9.78
N LYS A 138 8.48 6.59 10.63
CA LYS A 138 9.42 5.48 10.34
C LYS A 138 8.69 4.15 10.17
N TYR A 139 7.70 3.88 11.01
CA TYR A 139 6.89 2.67 10.93
C TYR A 139 6.14 2.58 9.59
N CYS A 140 5.44 3.64 9.21
CA CYS A 140 4.74 3.72 7.93
C CYS A 140 5.71 3.60 6.73
N LEU A 141 6.86 4.27 6.78
CA LEU A 141 7.87 4.15 5.73
C LEU A 141 8.50 2.75 5.63
N ASP A 142 8.59 1.98 6.71
CA ASP A 142 9.05 0.58 6.66
C ASP A 142 8.01 -0.29 5.92
N ASP A 143 6.72 -0.08 6.13
CA ASP A 143 5.65 -0.78 5.40
C ASP A 143 5.65 -0.40 3.90
N VAL A 144 5.87 0.88 3.56
CA VAL A 144 6.05 1.33 2.18
C VAL A 144 7.28 0.67 1.54
N ARG A 145 8.40 0.60 2.26
CA ARG A 145 9.63 -0.03 1.79
C ARG A 145 9.40 -1.52 1.51
N LEU A 146 8.81 -2.26 2.45
CA LEU A 146 8.50 -3.69 2.25
C LEU A 146 7.55 -3.90 1.06
N THR A 147 6.55 -3.03 0.91
CA THR A 147 5.61 -3.05 -0.22
C THR A 147 6.33 -2.82 -1.55
N ARG A 148 7.22 -1.81 -1.62
CA ARG A 148 8.06 -1.54 -2.80
C ARG A 148 8.94 -2.74 -3.13
N ASP A 149 9.66 -3.26 -2.14
CA ASP A 149 10.63 -4.34 -2.33
C ASP A 149 9.93 -5.64 -2.81
N LEU A 150 8.74 -5.93 -2.28
CA LEU A 150 7.89 -7.01 -2.78
C LEU A 150 7.45 -6.78 -4.23
N TYR A 151 6.98 -5.57 -4.55
CA TYR A 151 6.56 -5.19 -5.89
C TYR A 151 7.70 -5.37 -6.91
N GLU A 152 8.90 -4.86 -6.59
CA GLU A 152 10.09 -5.02 -7.44
C GLU A 152 10.49 -6.49 -7.58
N TYR A 153 10.47 -7.25 -6.48
CA TYR A 153 10.80 -8.66 -6.50
C TYR A 153 9.88 -9.45 -7.44
N GLY A 154 8.55 -9.28 -7.30
CA GLY A 154 7.62 -10.01 -8.16
C GLY A 154 7.69 -9.58 -9.62
N LEU A 155 7.94 -8.29 -9.92
CA LEU A 155 8.17 -7.83 -11.29
C LEU A 155 9.42 -8.43 -11.92
N LYS A 156 10.50 -8.55 -11.16
CA LYS A 156 11.79 -9.06 -11.62
C LYS A 156 11.80 -10.58 -11.75
N ASN A 157 11.20 -11.28 -10.79
CA ASN A 157 11.34 -12.74 -10.67
C ASN A 157 10.11 -13.51 -11.17
N GLY A 158 8.98 -12.85 -11.42
CA GLY A 158 7.73 -13.51 -11.81
C GLY A 158 7.14 -14.42 -10.74
N ARG A 159 7.62 -14.32 -9.49
CA ARG A 159 7.18 -15.15 -8.36
C ARG A 159 7.36 -14.44 -7.04
N LEU A 160 6.65 -14.91 -6.03
CA LEU A 160 6.83 -14.59 -4.61
C LEU A 160 6.95 -15.87 -3.80
N ILE A 161 7.38 -15.79 -2.54
CA ILE A 161 7.44 -16.94 -1.64
C ILE A 161 6.42 -16.76 -0.53
N ILE A 162 5.63 -17.78 -0.27
CA ILE A 162 4.66 -17.82 0.83
C ILE A 162 5.09 -18.86 1.86
N SER A 163 4.68 -18.68 3.12
CA SER A 163 4.83 -19.69 4.16
C SER A 163 3.48 -20.34 4.50
N SER A 164 3.49 -21.66 4.66
CA SER A 164 2.37 -22.41 5.21
C SER A 164 2.36 -22.33 6.73
N ARG A 165 1.26 -22.78 7.35
CA ARG A 165 1.08 -22.77 8.82
C ARG A 165 2.14 -23.60 9.57
N ASP A 166 2.72 -24.61 8.92
CA ASP A 166 3.81 -25.44 9.45
C ASP A 166 5.22 -24.87 9.14
N GLY A 167 5.29 -23.64 8.60
CA GLY A 167 6.53 -22.91 8.36
C GLY A 167 7.25 -23.27 7.06
N ARG A 168 6.69 -24.16 6.24
CA ARG A 168 7.29 -24.51 4.95
C ARG A 168 7.08 -23.37 3.94
N LYS A 169 8.12 -23.07 3.17
CA LYS A 169 8.10 -22.02 2.15
C LYS A 169 7.85 -22.61 0.77
N TYR A 170 6.95 -22.01 0.00
CA TYR A 170 6.66 -22.42 -1.38
C TYR A 170 6.57 -21.20 -2.30
N PRO A 171 7.06 -21.29 -3.55
CA PRO A 171 6.89 -20.22 -4.51
C PRO A 171 5.45 -20.19 -5.02
N ILE A 172 4.96 -18.98 -5.27
CA ILE A 172 3.76 -18.71 -6.06
C ILE A 172 4.17 -17.90 -7.29
N GLU A 173 3.66 -18.28 -8.46
CA GLU A 173 3.91 -17.54 -9.69
C GLU A 173 3.02 -16.30 -9.72
N VAL A 174 3.61 -15.16 -10.08
CA VAL A 174 2.90 -13.89 -10.26
C VAL A 174 3.26 -13.28 -11.61
N ASN A 175 2.26 -12.89 -12.39
CA ASN A 175 2.50 -12.32 -13.73
C ASN A 175 2.15 -10.83 -13.77
N TRP A 176 2.85 -10.05 -12.96
CA TRP A 176 2.56 -8.64 -12.78
C TRP A 176 2.88 -7.82 -14.03
N GLN A 177 3.96 -8.09 -14.77
CA GLN A 177 4.25 -7.38 -16.02
C GLN A 177 3.07 -7.44 -17.01
N ARG A 178 2.42 -8.60 -17.12
CA ARG A 178 1.23 -8.76 -17.96
C ARG A 178 0.01 -8.03 -17.39
N ALA A 179 -0.20 -8.09 -16.08
CA ALA A 179 -1.31 -7.39 -15.42
C ALA A 179 -1.21 -5.87 -15.64
N LEU A 180 0.01 -5.32 -15.53
CA LEU A 180 0.27 -3.91 -15.77
C LEU A 180 0.07 -3.51 -17.24
N ALA A 181 0.59 -4.30 -18.18
CA ALA A 181 0.41 -4.03 -19.61
C ALA A 181 -1.07 -4.06 -20.04
N ALA A 182 -1.87 -4.96 -19.44
CA ALA A 182 -3.31 -5.03 -19.71
C ALA A 182 -4.05 -3.79 -19.18
N ALA A 183 -3.71 -3.34 -17.98
CA ALA A 183 -4.29 -2.13 -17.38
C ALA A 183 -3.96 -0.88 -18.20
N ASP A 184 -2.70 -0.71 -18.61
CA ASP A 184 -2.25 0.45 -19.40
C ASP A 184 -2.91 0.48 -20.80
N THR A 185 -3.14 -0.69 -21.40
CA THR A 185 -3.85 -0.81 -22.70
C THR A 185 -5.32 -0.42 -22.57
N GLN A 186 -5.99 -0.85 -21.50
CA GLN A 186 -7.38 -0.50 -21.25
C GLN A 186 -7.54 1.01 -21.03
N GLU A 187 -6.65 1.64 -20.27
CA GLU A 187 -6.69 3.07 -20.01
C GLU A 187 -6.45 3.91 -21.28
N ASN A 188 -5.49 3.53 -22.12
CA ASN A 188 -5.23 4.21 -23.38
C ASN A 188 -6.44 4.18 -24.33
N ASN A 189 -7.18 3.05 -24.35
CA ASN A 189 -8.40 2.95 -25.15
C ASN A 189 -9.52 3.85 -24.62
N LEU A 190 -9.62 4.08 -23.31
CA LEU A 190 -10.60 4.98 -22.69
C LEU A 190 -10.29 6.46 -22.91
N ARG A 191 -9.02 6.84 -23.10
CA ARG A 191 -8.59 8.23 -23.37
C ARG A 191 -8.74 8.66 -24.83
N LEU A 192 -9.01 7.74 -25.74
CA LEU A 192 -9.14 7.97 -27.20
C LEU A 192 -10.59 8.23 -27.67
N PHE A 193 -11.55 8.29 -26.74
CA PHE A 193 -12.95 8.64 -26.98
C PHE A 193 -13.36 9.83 -26.11
#